data_AF-A0A3R7MS53-F1
#
_entry.id   AF-A0A3R7MS53-F1
#
_cell.length_a   1.000
_cell.length_b   1.000
_cell.length_c   1.000
_cell.angle_alpha   90.00
_cell.angle_beta   90.00
_cell.angle_gamma   90.00
#
_symmetry.space_group_name_H-M   'P 1'
#
loop_
_entity.id
_entity.type
_entity.pdbx_description
1 polymer ?
#
loop_
_entity_poly.entity_id
_entity_poly.type
_entity_poly.pdbx_seq_one_letter_code
_entity_poly.pdbx_strand_id
1 'polypeptide(L)'
;MPAKTVPAPESAIKRAAFKQQQTENFKKAIAANKAAKVALKKLAYARGLKYSREYRSAEKKLVHLRRLAKSRGNYYLEAKPKVAVVTRIRGIAKVAPKQRKILQLLRLRQIFNTVFVRLNKPMENMLRAVEPYIAYGYPSCARSVRWC
;
A
#
# COMPACT_ATOMS: atom_id res chain seq x y z
N MET A 1 -11.73 42.07 -54.99
CA MET A 1 -10.33 41.67 -55.28
C MET A 1 -9.83 40.80 -54.14
N PRO A 2 -9.51 39.52 -54.36
CA PRO A 2 -9.07 38.64 -53.28
C PRO A 2 -7.66 39.04 -52.84
N ALA A 3 -7.51 39.35 -51.56
CA ALA A 3 -6.24 39.77 -50.97
C ALA A 3 -5.16 38.70 -51.18
N LYS A 4 -4.01 39.10 -51.74
CA LYS A 4 -2.83 38.24 -51.90
C LYS A 4 -2.40 37.74 -50.53
N THR A 5 -2.63 36.45 -50.27
CA THR A 5 -2.14 35.76 -49.07
C THR A 5 -0.62 35.74 -49.12
N VAL A 6 0.03 36.50 -48.25
CA VAL A 6 1.48 36.46 -48.05
C VAL A 6 1.87 35.02 -47.70
N PRO A 7 2.79 34.35 -48.42
CA PRO A 7 3.21 33.01 -48.08
C PRO A 7 3.79 33.00 -46.67
N ALA A 8 3.32 32.07 -45.84
CA ALA A 8 3.74 31.98 -44.44
C ALA A 8 5.27 31.82 -44.36
N PRO A 9 5.95 32.50 -43.41
CA PRO A 9 7.40 32.43 -43.29
C PRO A 9 7.86 30.98 -43.08
N GLU A 10 9.02 30.60 -43.62
CA GLU A 10 9.54 29.22 -43.56
C GLU A 10 9.61 28.66 -42.14
N SER A 11 9.84 29.53 -41.14
CA SER A 11 9.84 29.19 -39.72
C SER A 11 8.47 28.76 -39.20
N ALA A 12 7.38 29.33 -39.71
CA ALA A 12 6.01 28.93 -39.39
C ALA A 12 5.64 27.56 -39.98
N ILE A 13 6.11 27.27 -41.20
CA ILE A 13 5.90 25.96 -41.86
C ILE A 13 6.63 24.85 -41.08
N LYS A 14 7.90 25.07 -40.70
CA LYS A 14 8.68 24.14 -39.86
C LYS A 14 8.04 23.92 -38.49
N ARG A 15 7.50 24.98 -37.85
CA ARG A 15 6.76 24.86 -36.58
C ARG A 15 5.44 24.09 -36.73
N ALA A 16 4.71 24.26 -37.83
CA ALA A 16 3.48 23.52 -38.09
C ALA A 16 3.75 22.02 -38.28
N ALA A 17 4.77 21.66 -39.07
CA ALA A 17 5.19 20.27 -39.27
C ALA A 17 5.65 19.62 -37.95
N PHE A 18 6.43 20.34 -37.13
CA PHE A 18 6.84 19.86 -35.82
C PHE A 18 5.65 19.63 -34.87
N LYS A 19 4.69 20.57 -34.82
CA LYS A 19 3.45 20.40 -34.05
C LYS A 19 2.64 19.20 -34.52
N GLN A 20 2.54 18.96 -35.83
CA GLN A 20 1.85 17.80 -36.38
C GLN A 20 2.51 16.50 -35.92
N GLN A 21 3.84 16.37 -36.08
CA GLN A 21 4.61 15.21 -35.60
C GLN A 21 4.43 15.00 -34.08
N GLN A 22 4.45 16.09 -33.29
CA GLN A 22 4.23 16.04 -31.86
C GLN A 22 2.82 15.54 -31.52
N THR A 23 1.79 16.01 -32.23
CA THR A 23 0.41 15.54 -32.02
C THR A 23 0.22 14.08 -32.40
N GLU A 24 0.87 13.60 -33.46
CA GLU A 24 0.83 12.19 -33.86
C GLU A 24 1.51 11.30 -32.84
N ASN A 25 2.70 11.70 -32.38
CA ASN A 25 3.42 10.98 -31.32
C ASN A 25 2.60 10.95 -30.02
N PHE A 26 1.93 12.05 -29.68
CA PHE A 26 1.04 12.10 -28.52
C PHE A 26 -0.19 11.21 -28.67
N LYS A 27 -0.82 11.18 -29.86
CA LYS A 27 -1.95 10.28 -30.16
C LYS A 27 -1.54 8.80 -30.06
N LYS A 28 -0.38 8.44 -30.61
CA LYS A 28 0.21 7.08 -30.52
C LYS A 28 0.49 6.71 -29.07
N ALA A 29 1.11 7.61 -28.29
CA ALA A 29 1.36 7.40 -26.87
C ALA A 29 0.05 7.22 -26.05
N ILE A 30 -0.99 7.99 -26.34
CA ILE A 30 -2.31 7.83 -25.70
C ILE A 30 -2.90 6.46 -26.03
N ALA A 31 -2.85 6.03 -27.31
CA ALA A 31 -3.39 4.73 -27.72
C ALA A 31 -2.64 3.57 -27.02
N ALA A 32 -1.30 3.63 -26.98
CA ALA A 32 -0.48 2.65 -26.27
C ALA A 32 -0.79 2.63 -24.76
N ASN A 33 -0.90 3.80 -24.12
CA ASN A 33 -1.23 3.91 -22.70
C ASN A 33 -2.64 3.39 -22.39
N LYS A 34 -3.61 3.59 -23.28
CA LYS A 34 -4.96 3.05 -23.14
C LYS A 34 -4.94 1.51 -23.21
N ALA A 35 -4.23 0.94 -24.18
CA ALA A 35 -4.08 -0.51 -24.29
C ALA A 35 -3.40 -1.12 -23.06
N ALA A 36 -2.31 -0.51 -22.58
CA ALA A 36 -1.60 -0.93 -21.37
C ALA A 36 -2.49 -0.87 -20.12
N LYS A 37 -3.31 0.18 -19.96
CA LYS A 37 -4.28 0.30 -18.85
C LYS A 37 -5.32 -0.82 -18.86
N VAL A 38 -5.84 -1.18 -20.03
CA VAL A 38 -6.81 -2.28 -20.17
C VAL A 38 -6.18 -3.62 -19.79
N ALA A 39 -4.96 -3.88 -20.26
CA ALA A 39 -4.22 -5.08 -19.88
C ALA A 39 -3.94 -5.14 -18.37
N LEU A 40 -3.50 -4.03 -17.78
CA LEU A 40 -3.24 -3.93 -16.34
C LEU A 40 -4.51 -4.14 -15.50
N LYS A 41 -5.67 -3.65 -15.96
CA LYS A 41 -6.96 -3.86 -15.29
C LYS A 41 -7.35 -5.34 -15.28
N LYS A 42 -7.23 -6.03 -16.42
CA LYS A 42 -7.49 -7.49 -16.51
C LYS A 42 -6.59 -8.28 -15.56
N LEU A 43 -5.30 -7.94 -15.55
CA LEU A 43 -4.32 -8.59 -14.70
C LEU A 43 -4.54 -8.29 -13.20
N ALA A 44 -4.88 -7.05 -12.84
CA ALA A 44 -5.23 -6.67 -11.48
C ALA A 44 -6.48 -7.42 -10.99
N TYR A 45 -7.48 -7.59 -11.84
CA TYR A 45 -8.68 -8.39 -11.53
C TYR A 45 -8.33 -9.86 -11.25
N ALA A 46 -7.52 -10.48 -12.13
CA ALA A 46 -7.08 -11.86 -11.93
C ALA A 46 -6.29 -12.04 -10.62
N ARG A 47 -5.41 -11.09 -10.28
CA ARG A 47 -4.68 -11.08 -9.00
C ARG A 47 -5.61 -10.92 -7.80
N GLY A 48 -6.58 -10.02 -7.87
CA GLY A 48 -7.57 -9.81 -6.81
C GLY A 48 -8.39 -11.06 -6.52
N LEU A 49 -8.83 -11.77 -7.57
CA LEU A 49 -9.55 -13.04 -7.43
C LEU A 49 -8.69 -14.11 -6.76
N LYS A 50 -7.41 -14.22 -7.15
CA LYS A 50 -6.45 -15.16 -6.55
C LYS A 50 -6.30 -14.91 -5.05
N TYR A 51 -6.00 -13.68 -4.64
CA TYR A 51 -5.80 -13.36 -3.23
C TYR A 51 -7.06 -13.54 -2.39
N SER A 52 -8.24 -13.20 -2.93
CA SER A 52 -9.51 -13.43 -2.25
C SER A 52 -9.75 -14.92 -1.94
N ARG A 53 -9.45 -15.80 -2.89
CA ARG A 53 -9.55 -17.26 -2.71
C ARG A 53 -8.54 -17.77 -1.67
N GLU A 54 -7.31 -17.26 -1.71
CA GLU A 54 -6.23 -17.62 -0.77
C GLU A 54 -6.57 -17.25 0.67
N TYR A 55 -7.09 -16.04 0.92
CA TYR A 55 -7.49 -15.64 2.27
C TYR A 55 -8.64 -16.50 2.82
N ARG A 56 -9.67 -16.75 1.99
CA ARG A 56 -10.81 -17.59 2.38
C ARG A 56 -10.39 -19.04 2.67
N SER A 57 -9.49 -19.61 1.87
CA SER A 57 -9.00 -20.97 2.09
C SER A 57 -8.13 -21.06 3.35
N ALA A 58 -7.30 -20.05 3.62
CA ALA A 58 -6.49 -19.97 4.83
C ALA A 58 -7.34 -19.90 6.11
N GLU A 59 -8.38 -19.07 6.14
CA GLU A 59 -9.32 -18.98 7.27
C GLU A 59 -10.04 -20.30 7.53
N LYS A 60 -10.56 -20.94 6.48
CA LYS A 60 -11.20 -22.27 6.57
C LYS A 60 -10.23 -23.33 7.09
N LYS A 61 -8.99 -23.32 6.59
CA LYS A 61 -7.94 -24.28 7.02
C LYS A 61 -7.63 -24.12 8.51
N LEU A 62 -7.52 -22.89 9.01
CA LEU A 62 -7.27 -22.62 10.43
C LEU A 62 -8.40 -23.17 11.31
N VAL A 63 -9.66 -22.90 10.95
CA VAL A 63 -10.83 -23.44 11.67
C VAL A 63 -10.88 -24.96 11.63
N HIS A 64 -10.59 -25.57 10.48
CA HIS A 64 -10.55 -27.02 10.32
C HIS A 64 -9.48 -27.65 11.22
N LEU A 65 -8.27 -27.09 11.26
CA LEU A 65 -7.19 -27.58 12.13
C LEU A 65 -7.54 -27.49 13.61
N ARG A 66 -8.14 -26.38 14.05
CA ARG A 66 -8.64 -26.24 15.43
C ARG A 66 -9.68 -27.32 15.78
N ARG A 67 -10.60 -27.62 14.87
CA ARG A 67 -11.64 -28.66 15.07
C ARG A 67 -11.06 -30.08 15.09
N LEU A 68 -10.13 -30.37 14.18
CA LEU A 68 -9.45 -31.67 14.11
C LEU A 68 -8.60 -31.94 15.35
N ALA A 69 -7.91 -30.91 15.85
CA ALA A 69 -7.18 -31.03 17.11
C ALA A 69 -8.15 -31.32 18.27
N LYS A 70 -9.24 -30.54 18.38
CA LYS A 70 -10.27 -30.74 19.40
C LYS A 70 -10.91 -32.13 19.35
N SER A 71 -11.21 -32.66 18.15
CA SER A 71 -11.81 -33.99 18.01
C SER A 71 -10.85 -35.12 18.39
N ARG A 72 -9.54 -34.89 18.26
CA ARG A 72 -8.49 -35.84 18.68
C ARG A 72 -8.06 -35.66 20.14
N GLY A 73 -8.66 -34.72 20.88
CA GLY A 73 -8.25 -34.36 22.24
C GLY A 73 -6.94 -33.57 22.34
N ASN A 74 -6.39 -33.10 21.22
CA ASN A 74 -5.14 -32.33 21.15
C ASN A 74 -5.43 -30.81 21.03
N TYR A 75 -4.42 -30.00 21.34
CA TYR A 75 -4.49 -28.53 21.19
C TYR A 75 -3.75 -28.07 19.93
N TYR A 76 -4.36 -27.14 19.19
CA TYR A 76 -3.74 -26.51 18.04
C TYR A 76 -3.20 -25.13 18.44
N LEU A 77 -1.88 -24.96 18.40
CA LEU A 77 -1.23 -23.67 18.63
C LEU A 77 -1.13 -22.88 17.31
N GLU A 78 -1.66 -21.66 17.31
CA GLU A 78 -1.61 -20.78 16.15
C GLU A 78 -0.23 -20.17 15.93
N ALA A 79 0.07 -19.87 14.66
CA ALA A 79 1.31 -19.21 14.30
C ALA A 79 1.34 -17.79 14.88
N LYS A 80 2.50 -17.38 15.41
CA LYS A 80 2.73 -16.03 15.90
C LYS A 80 2.46 -15.01 14.77
N PRO A 81 1.71 -13.92 15.03
CA PRO A 81 1.46 -12.89 14.04
C PRO A 81 2.76 -12.23 13.58
N LYS A 82 2.85 -11.91 12.29
CA LYS A 82 4.06 -11.35 11.65
C LYS A 82 4.06 -9.82 11.55
N VAL A 83 2.90 -9.18 11.67
CA VAL A 83 2.71 -7.74 11.50
C VAL A 83 1.85 -7.21 12.65
N ALA A 84 2.22 -6.05 13.19
CA ALA A 84 1.42 -5.29 14.15
C ALA A 84 1.07 -3.91 13.58
N VAL A 85 -0.10 -3.39 13.95
CA VAL A 85 -0.43 -1.98 13.83
C VAL A 85 -0.04 -1.29 15.11
N VAL A 86 0.65 -0.17 14.99
CA VAL A 86 1.19 0.58 16.11
C VAL A 86 0.68 2.00 16.03
N THR A 87 -0.04 2.46 17.06
CA THR A 87 -0.68 3.77 17.13
C THR A 87 -0.14 4.54 18.32
N ARG A 88 0.27 5.79 18.11
CA ARG A 88 0.71 6.65 19.22
C ARG A 88 -0.49 7.24 19.97
N ILE A 89 -0.56 7.02 21.28
CA ILE A 89 -1.65 7.54 22.13
C ILE A 89 -1.22 8.80 22.89
N ARG A 90 0.05 8.89 23.31
CA ARG A 90 0.55 9.99 24.14
C ARG A 90 1.14 11.13 23.30
N GLY A 91 0.98 12.36 23.78
CA GLY A 91 1.56 13.58 23.19
C GLY A 91 3.09 13.65 23.27
N ILE A 92 3.65 14.82 22.94
CA ILE A 92 5.12 15.04 22.83
C ILE A 92 5.77 15.38 24.18
N ALA A 93 5.02 16.02 25.07
CA ALA A 93 5.53 16.43 26.38
C ALA A 93 5.82 15.24 27.31
N LYS A 94 6.82 15.40 28.18
CA LYS A 94 7.19 14.42 29.23
C LYS A 94 7.57 13.03 28.71
N VAL A 95 8.12 12.93 27.50
CA VAL A 95 8.68 11.69 26.96
C VAL A 95 10.20 11.68 27.15
N ALA A 96 10.71 10.65 27.82
CA ALA A 96 12.14 10.43 28.02
C ALA A 96 12.90 10.28 26.68
N PRO A 97 14.18 10.70 26.61
CA PRO A 97 14.92 10.83 25.35
C PRO A 97 15.07 9.50 24.59
N LYS A 98 15.24 8.37 25.30
CA LYS A 98 15.34 7.04 24.70
C LYS A 98 14.05 6.64 23.98
N GLN A 99 12.91 6.79 24.64
CA GLN A 99 11.59 6.46 24.10
C GLN A 99 11.20 7.42 22.97
N ARG A 100 11.55 8.70 23.10
CA ARG A 100 11.39 9.69 22.02
C ARG A 100 12.13 9.27 20.75
N LYS A 101 13.36 8.76 20.88
CA LYS A 101 14.13 8.29 19.72
C LYS A 101 13.51 7.05 19.08
N ILE A 102 13.02 6.10 19.88
CA ILE A 102 12.32 4.90 19.38
C ILE A 102 11.05 5.30 18.60
N LEU A 103 10.24 6.23 19.12
CA LEU A 103 9.06 6.74 18.42
C LEU A 103 9.42 7.43 17.09
N GLN A 104 10.53 8.15 17.04
CA GLN A 104 11.03 8.75 15.80
C GLN A 104 11.46 7.71 14.77
N LEU A 105 12.13 6.62 15.19
CA LEU A 105 12.52 5.51 14.31
C LEU A 105 11.30 4.79 13.72
N LEU A 106 10.25 4.63 14.52
CA LEU A 106 8.96 4.08 14.07
C LEU A 106 8.14 5.07 13.22
N ARG A 107 8.61 6.31 13.05
CA ARG A 107 7.93 7.43 12.36
C ARG A 107 6.65 7.92 13.05
N LEU A 108 6.49 7.65 14.33
CA LEU A 108 5.35 8.05 15.16
C LEU A 108 5.58 9.43 15.80
N ARG A 109 5.57 10.49 14.98
CA ARG A 109 5.90 11.87 15.43
C ARG A 109 4.73 12.60 16.09
N GLN A 110 3.52 12.41 15.58
CA GLN A 110 2.29 13.05 16.08
C GLN A 110 1.39 12.04 16.79
N ILE A 111 0.45 12.55 17.58
CA ILE A 111 -0.59 11.75 18.23
C ILE A 111 -1.50 11.12 17.16
N PHE A 112 -2.02 9.93 17.43
CA PHE A 112 -2.88 9.16 16.52
C PHE A 112 -2.29 8.79 15.17
N ASN A 113 -0.99 9.01 14.94
CA ASN A 113 -0.32 8.41 13.79
C ASN A 113 -0.25 6.89 13.97
N THR A 114 -0.54 6.17 12.89
CA THR A 114 -0.55 4.71 12.82
C THR A 114 0.48 4.19 11.82
N VAL A 115 1.26 3.18 12.18
CA VAL A 115 2.25 2.55 11.30
C VAL A 115 2.17 1.03 11.39
N PHE A 116 2.29 0.37 10.24
CA PHE A 116 2.45 -1.09 10.17
C PHE A 116 3.91 -1.47 10.42
N VAL A 117 4.13 -2.35 11.38
CA VAL A 117 5.45 -2.79 11.80
C VAL A 117 5.57 -4.31 11.65
N ARG A 118 6.64 -4.76 10.99
CA ARG A 118 6.98 -6.19 10.94
C ARG A 118 7.53 -6.65 12.29
N LEU A 119 6.98 -7.73 12.81
CA LEU A 119 7.36 -8.28 14.11
C LEU A 119 8.58 -9.18 13.96
N ASN A 120 9.72 -8.63 14.36
CA ASN A 120 10.97 -9.34 14.58
C ASN A 120 11.35 -9.23 16.07
N LYS A 121 12.24 -10.08 16.56
CA LYS A 121 12.73 -10.04 17.96
C LYS A 121 13.21 -8.64 18.42
N PRO A 122 14.05 -7.90 17.67
CA PRO A 122 14.45 -6.55 18.07
C PRO A 122 13.28 -5.56 18.10
N MET A 123 12.34 -5.71 17.18
CA MET A 123 11.18 -4.83 17.10
C MET A 123 10.23 -5.03 18.28
N GLU A 124 10.08 -6.28 18.73
CA GLU A 124 9.32 -6.60 19.94
C GLU A 124 9.95 -5.95 21.19
N ASN A 125 11.28 -5.96 21.31
CA ASN A 125 11.99 -5.30 22.40
C ASN A 125 11.83 -3.77 22.34
N MET A 126 11.87 -3.19 21.14
CA MET A 126 11.61 -1.76 20.95
C MET A 126 10.19 -1.41 21.38
N LEU A 127 9.18 -2.18 20.96
CA LEU A 127 7.78 -1.96 21.33
C LEU A 127 7.56 -2.04 22.84
N ARG A 128 8.16 -3.03 23.53
CA ARG A 128 8.13 -3.14 25.00
C ARG A 128 8.68 -1.88 25.68
N ALA A 129 9.73 -1.26 25.14
CA ALA A 129 10.31 -0.04 25.71
C ALA A 129 9.42 1.21 25.58
N VAL A 130 8.48 1.22 24.63
CA VAL A 130 7.57 2.35 24.35
C VAL A 130 6.09 2.02 24.60
N GLU A 131 5.81 0.89 25.24
CA GLU A 131 4.49 0.41 25.60
C GLU A 131 3.59 1.47 26.26
N PRO A 132 4.04 2.32 27.21
CA PRO A 132 3.16 3.33 27.81
C PRO A 132 2.77 4.48 26.87
N TYR A 133 3.42 4.64 25.71
CA TYR A 133 3.16 5.74 24.76
C TYR A 133 2.31 5.31 23.56
N ILE A 134 2.10 4.01 23.40
CA ILE A 134 1.62 3.38 22.17
C ILE A 134 0.54 2.35 22.49
N ALA A 135 -0.48 2.26 21.66
CA ALA A 135 -1.32 1.07 21.55
C ALA A 135 -0.89 0.29 20.31
N TYR A 136 -0.68 -1.01 20.45
CA TYR A 136 -0.44 -1.88 19.31
C TYR A 136 -1.31 -3.12 19.37
N GLY A 137 -1.57 -3.69 18.19
CA GLY A 137 -2.36 -4.90 18.04
C GLY A 137 -2.11 -5.56 16.70
N TYR A 138 -2.71 -6.73 16.49
CA TYR A 138 -2.55 -7.49 15.25
C TYR A 138 -3.73 -7.19 14.32
N PRO A 139 -3.50 -6.66 13.10
CA PRO A 139 -4.59 -6.34 12.19
C PRO A 139 -5.21 -7.60 11.62
N SER A 140 -6.53 -7.56 11.39
CA SER A 140 -7.20 -8.54 10.54
C SER A 140 -7.15 -8.09 9.07
N CYS A 141 -6.95 -9.05 8.15
CA CYS A 141 -6.90 -8.76 6.72
C CYS A 141 -8.23 -8.18 6.20
N ALA A 142 -9.36 -8.68 6.71
CA ALA A 142 -10.69 -8.31 6.23
C ALA A 142 -11.14 -6.89 6.66
N ARG A 143 -10.78 -6.45 7.87
CA ARG A 143 -11.30 -5.20 8.45
C ARG A 143 -10.26 -4.10 8.56
N SER A 144 -9.06 -4.41 9.05
CA SER A 144 -8.09 -3.37 9.41
C SER A 144 -7.16 -2.98 8.26
N VAL A 145 -6.70 -3.95 7.45
CA VAL A 145 -5.74 -3.67 6.36
C VAL A 145 -6.43 -3.11 5.12
N ARG A 146 -7.67 -3.53 4.85
CA ARG A 146 -8.42 -3.08 3.66
C ARG A 146 -8.96 -1.65 3.77
N TRP A 147 -9.29 -1.21 4.98
CA TRP A 147 -9.93 0.08 5.25
C TRP A 147 -8.94 1.20 5.62
N CYS A 148 -7.65 0.86 5.77
CA CYS A 148 -6.58 1.81 6.08
C CYS A 148 -5.89 2.27 4.80
#